data_AF-A0A2D9H3K6-F1
#
_entry.id   AF-A0A2D9H3K6-F1
#
_cell.length_a   1.000
_cell.length_b   1.000
_cell.length_c   1.000
_cell.angle_alpha   90.00
_cell.angle_beta   90.00
_cell.angle_gamma   90.00
#
_symmetry.space_group_name_H-M   'P 1'
#
loop_
_entity.id
_entity.type
_entity.pdbx_description
1 polymer ?
#
loop_
_entity_poly.entity_id
_entity_poly.type
_entity_poly.pdbx_seq_one_letter_code
_entity_poly.pdbx_strand_id
1 'polypeptide(L)'
;MDTPLSECPDRQLGFRWPVALDQRLDQLVERAGSVGEKTNRRELLAADHDGADMSALIRKFTLASVGDAVLVEPGDESADVIEFRHHSPGPRTR
;
A
#
# COMPACT_ATOMS: atom_id res chain seq x y z
N MET A 1 6.63 -12.57 27.80
CA MET A 1 6.91 -13.42 26.63
C MET A 1 6.94 -12.50 25.43
N ASP A 2 8.05 -12.49 24.70
CA ASP A 2 8.17 -11.73 23.46
C ASP A 2 7.77 -12.67 22.31
N THR A 3 6.59 -12.43 21.73
CA THR A 3 6.07 -13.23 20.62
C THR A 3 6.33 -12.47 19.33
N PRO A 4 6.96 -13.08 18.31
CA PRO A 4 7.13 -12.45 17.02
C PRO A 4 5.78 -11.95 16.49
N LEU A 5 5.73 -10.72 15.95
CA LEU A 5 4.50 -10.19 15.34
C LEU A 5 4.00 -11.09 14.19
N SER A 6 4.90 -11.85 13.55
CA SER A 6 4.56 -12.83 12.53
C SER A 6 3.66 -13.96 13.04
N GLU A 7 3.76 -14.30 14.32
CA GLU A 7 3.07 -15.39 15.01
C GLU A 7 1.87 -14.90 15.86
N CYS A 8 1.65 -13.58 15.92
CA CYS A 8 0.54 -12.98 16.65
C CYS A 8 -0.81 -13.27 15.95
N PRO A 9 -1.89 -13.62 16.68
CA PRO A 9 -3.20 -13.87 16.08
C PRO A 9 -3.75 -12.66 15.32
N ASP A 10 -4.32 -12.92 14.13
CA ASP A 10 -4.85 -11.86 13.29
C ASP A 10 -6.19 -11.31 13.81
N ARG A 11 -6.35 -9.99 13.73
CA ARG A 11 -7.65 -9.31 13.83
C ARG A 11 -7.98 -8.67 12.48
N GLN A 12 -9.06 -9.11 11.85
CA GLN A 12 -9.53 -8.50 10.61
C GLN A 12 -10.03 -7.08 10.86
N LEU A 13 -9.48 -6.11 10.12
CA LEU A 13 -9.93 -4.72 10.14
C LEU A 13 -10.71 -4.42 8.85
N GLY A 14 -11.93 -3.93 8.99
CA GLY A 14 -12.76 -3.49 7.86
C GLY A 14 -12.61 -2.00 7.62
N PHE A 15 -11.60 -1.58 6.86
CA PHE A 15 -11.46 -0.20 6.41
C PHE A 15 -11.39 -0.09 4.89
N ARG A 16 -11.73 1.09 4.35
CA ARG A 16 -11.57 1.39 2.93
C ARG A 16 -10.19 1.96 2.70
N TRP A 17 -9.46 1.35 1.76
CA TRP A 17 -8.09 1.70 1.44
C TRP A 17 -8.01 2.25 0.00
N PRO A 18 -7.28 3.34 -0.26
CA PRO A 18 -7.04 3.82 -1.62
C PRO A 18 -6.34 2.75 -2.47
N VAL A 19 -6.88 2.45 -3.65
CA VAL A 19 -6.37 1.41 -4.57
C VAL A 19 -4.89 1.64 -4.92
N ALA A 20 -4.48 2.89 -5.10
CA ALA A 20 -3.09 3.24 -5.41
C ALA A 20 -2.11 2.79 -4.31
N LEU A 21 -2.51 2.85 -3.04
CA LEU A 21 -1.69 2.39 -1.93
C LEU A 21 -1.68 0.86 -1.80
N ASP A 22 -2.76 0.21 -2.22
CA ASP A 22 -2.82 -1.26 -2.31
C ASP A 22 -1.78 -1.76 -3.32
N GLN A 23 -1.82 -1.19 -4.54
CA GLN A 23 -0.87 -1.50 -5.61
C GLN A 23 0.58 -1.19 -5.20
N ARG A 24 0.80 -0.09 -4.48
CA ARG A 24 2.13 0.23 -3.93
C ARG A 24 2.65 -0.86 -2.98
N LEU A 25 1.79 -1.37 -2.09
CA LEU A 25 2.18 -2.46 -1.18
C LEU A 25 2.56 -3.72 -1.97
N ASP A 26 1.85 -4.03 -3.05
CA ASP A 26 2.14 -5.17 -3.92
C ASP A 26 3.53 -5.03 -4.56
N GLN A 27 3.80 -3.86 -5.13
CA GLN A 27 5.09 -3.53 -5.72
C GLN A 27 6.23 -3.60 -4.70
N LEU A 28 5.99 -3.18 -3.45
CA LEU A 28 6.99 -3.31 -2.37
C LEU A 28 7.26 -4.76 -1.99
N VAL A 29 6.23 -5.61 -1.93
CA VAL A 29 6.41 -7.06 -1.68
C VAL A 29 7.22 -7.68 -2.81
N GLU A 30 6.91 -7.35 -4.06
CA GLU A 30 7.64 -7.85 -5.23
C GLU A 30 9.11 -7.41 -5.24
N ARG A 31 9.38 -6.14 -4.94
CA ARG A 31 10.74 -5.60 -4.81
C ARG A 31 11.52 -6.24 -3.66
N ALA A 32 10.89 -6.49 -2.52
CA ALA A 32 11.54 -7.23 -1.44
C ALA A 32 11.87 -8.67 -1.87
N GLY A 33 10.94 -9.32 -2.58
CA GLY A 33 11.16 -10.65 -3.15
C GLY A 33 12.32 -10.69 -4.15
N SER A 34 12.51 -9.65 -4.97
CA SER A 34 13.60 -9.60 -5.97
C SER A 34 15.00 -9.53 -5.35
N VAL A 35 15.12 -9.01 -4.13
CA VAL A 35 16.38 -9.01 -3.34
C VAL A 35 16.51 -10.21 -2.40
N GLY A 36 15.58 -11.17 -2.45
CA GLY A 36 15.59 -12.41 -1.67
C GLY A 36 14.90 -12.31 -0.30
N GLU A 37 14.28 -11.18 0.03
CA GLU A 37 13.54 -11.00 1.27
C GLU A 37 12.16 -11.64 1.19
N LYS A 38 11.84 -12.49 2.17
CA LYS A 38 10.51 -13.11 2.29
C LYS A 38 9.64 -12.24 3.17
N THR A 39 8.95 -11.29 2.56
CA THR A 39 8.02 -10.42 3.27
C THR A 39 6.58 -10.50 2.75
N ASN A 40 5.66 -9.89 3.47
CA ASN A 40 4.26 -9.77 3.10
C ASN A 40 3.74 -8.35 3.41
N ARG A 41 2.56 -8.01 2.89
CA ARG A 41 1.94 -6.69 3.08
C ARG A 41 1.83 -6.27 4.55
N ARG A 42 1.57 -7.22 5.45
CA ARG A 42 1.42 -6.96 6.89
C ARG A 42 2.74 -6.51 7.51
N GLU A 43 3.83 -7.20 7.19
CA GLU A 43 5.17 -6.84 7.67
C GLU A 43 5.63 -5.49 7.14
N LEU A 44 5.32 -5.16 5.88
CA LEU A 44 5.61 -3.85 5.32
C LEU A 44 4.83 -2.71 6.01
N LEU A 45 3.56 -2.94 6.33
CA LEU A 45 2.76 -1.98 7.11
C LEU A 45 3.29 -1.84 8.55
N ALA A 46 3.88 -2.90 9.10
CA ALA A 46 4.42 -2.91 10.45
C ALA A 46 5.83 -2.30 10.57
N ALA A 47 6.56 -2.17 9.47
CA ALA A 47 7.92 -1.68 9.47
C ALA A 47 8.02 -0.16 9.78
N ASP A 48 6.93 0.60 9.60
CA ASP A 48 6.89 2.06 9.76
C ASP A 48 6.40 2.49 11.16
N HIS A 49 7.04 1.98 12.22
CA HIS A 49 6.52 2.09 13.61
C HIS A 49 7.44 2.77 14.61
N ASP A 50 8.30 3.70 14.18
CA ASP A 50 8.89 4.64 15.14
C ASP A 50 7.91 5.80 15.38
N GLY A 51 7.20 5.76 16.50
CA GLY A 51 6.09 6.68 16.82
C GLY A 51 6.48 8.16 16.95
N ALA A 52 7.77 8.48 16.82
CA ALA A 52 8.33 9.81 16.98
C ALA A 52 7.75 10.86 16.00
N ASP A 53 7.32 10.46 14.80
CA ASP A 53 6.91 11.40 13.73
C ASP A 53 5.53 11.12 13.11
N MET A 54 4.61 10.49 13.86
CA MET A 54 3.26 10.16 13.39
C MET A 54 2.49 11.36 12.79
N SER A 55 2.61 12.56 13.38
CA SER A 55 1.94 13.77 12.88
C SER A 55 2.46 14.22 11.51
N ALA A 56 3.77 14.09 11.28
CA ALA A 56 4.38 14.41 9.99
C ALA A 56 3.97 13.40 8.92
N LEU A 57 3.90 12.10 9.27
CA LEU A 57 3.43 11.05 8.39
C LEU A 57 1.96 11.24 7.99
N ILE A 58 1.08 11.58 8.94
CA ILE A 58 -0.33 11.89 8.65
C ILE A 58 -0.44 13.10 7.72
N ARG A 59 0.31 14.19 8.00
CA ARG A 59 0.27 15.38 7.17
C ARG A 59 0.76 15.08 5.74
N LYS A 60 1.84 14.32 5.60
CA LYS A 60 2.37 13.87 4.31
C LYS A 60 1.31 13.06 3.56
N PHE A 61 0.64 12.12 4.23
CA PHE A 61 -0.45 11.35 3.63
C PHE A 61 -1.62 12.24 3.16
N THR A 62 -2.07 13.19 3.98
CA THR A 62 -3.20 14.06 3.62
C THR A 62 -2.94 14.99 2.44
N LEU A 63 -1.65 15.25 2.16
CA LEU A 63 -1.20 16.07 1.04
C LEU A 63 -0.73 15.24 -0.16
N ALA A 64 -0.63 13.91 -0.01
CA ALA A 64 -0.14 13.03 -1.05
C ALA A 64 -1.15 12.90 -2.19
N SER A 65 -0.63 12.87 -3.41
CA SER A 65 -1.37 12.58 -4.62
C SER A 65 -1.23 11.12 -5.03
N VAL A 66 -2.03 10.70 -6.01
CA VAL A 66 -1.92 9.36 -6.61
C VAL A 66 -0.53 9.13 -7.22
N GLY A 67 0.08 10.15 -7.83
CA GLY A 67 1.43 10.05 -8.39
C GLY A 67 2.50 9.77 -7.32
N ASP A 68 2.32 10.27 -6.10
CA ASP A 68 3.25 10.00 -4.99
C ASP A 68 3.17 8.55 -4.47
N ALA A 69 2.12 7.82 -4.86
CA ALA A 69 1.92 6.42 -4.48
C ALA A 69 2.53 5.43 -5.46
N VAL A 70 2.79 5.82 -6.71
CA VAL A 70 3.35 4.95 -7.75
C VAL A 70 4.85 4.78 -7.55
N LEU A 71 5.35 3.54 -7.55
CA LEU A 71 6.79 3.29 -7.57
C LEU A 71 7.28 3.22 -9.01
N VAL A 72 7.88 4.31 -9.49
CA VAL A 72 8.52 4.36 -10.81
C VAL A 72 9.92 3.76 -10.71
N GLU A 73 10.23 2.75 -11.52
CA GLU A 73 11.62 2.31 -11.75
C GLU A 73 12.32 3.34 -12.66
N PRO A 74 13.57 3.75 -12.39
CA PRO A 74 14.29 4.66 -13.27
C PRO A 74 14.48 4.01 -14.65
N GLY A 75 13.73 4.48 -15.66
CA GLY A 75 13.77 4.00 -17.04
C GLY A 75 12.49 3.31 -17.54
N ASP A 76 11.47 3.15 -16.70
CA ASP A 76 10.18 2.56 -17.09
C ASP A 76 9.04 3.57 -16.98
N GLU A 77 8.84 4.35 -18.04
CA GLU A 77 7.75 5.33 -18.17
C GLU A 77 6.36 4.67 -18.28
N SER A 78 6.29 3.34 -18.44
CA SER A 78 5.03 2.57 -18.50
C SER A 78 4.42 2.28 -17.12
N ALA A 79 5.20 2.41 -16.03
CA ALA A 79 4.75 2.15 -14.67
C ALA A 79 3.79 3.23 -14.10
N ASP A 80 3.59 4.32 -14.84
CA ASP A 80 2.84 5.51 -14.42
C ASP A 80 1.30 5.37 -14.53
N VAL A 81 0.79 4.21 -14.96
CA VAL A 81 -0.64 4.01 -15.22
C VAL A 81 -1.30 3.20 -14.10
N ILE A 82 -1.89 3.90 -13.13
CA ILE A 82 -2.89 3.29 -12.25
C ILE A 82 -4.20 3.17 -13.05
N GLU A 83 -4.52 1.97 -13.54
CA GLU A 83 -5.82 1.70 -14.14
C GLU A 83 -6.93 1.75 -13.08
N PHE A 84 -7.61 2.89 -12.98
CA PHE A 84 -8.88 2.97 -12.28
C PHE A 84 -9.93 2.24 -13.11
N ARG A 85 -10.34 1.04 -12.69
CA ARG A 85 -11.50 0.35 -13.27
C ARG A 85 -12.74 1.24 -13.12
N HIS A 86 -13.13 1.91 -14.21
CA HIS A 86 -14.34 2.72 -14.25
C HIS A 86 -15.56 1.78 -14.31
N HIS A 87 -16.28 1.63 -13.20
CA HIS A 87 -17.56 0.96 -13.22
C HIS A 87 -18.60 1.87 -13.89
N SER A 88 -19.12 1.45 -15.04
CA SER A 88 -20.23 2.16 -15.70
C SER A 88 -21.45 2.21 -14.77
N PRO A 89 -22.21 3.32 -14.78
CA PRO A 89 -23.48 3.38 -14.05
C PRO A 89 -24.37 2.20 -14.46
N GLY A 90 -24.92 1.49 -13.48
CA GLY A 90 -25.84 0.39 -13.74
C GLY A 90 -27.04 0.83 -14.59
N PRO A 91 -27.72 -0.11 -15.27
CA PRO A 91 -28.86 0.21 -16.13
C PRO A 91 -29.91 1.02 -15.35
N ARG A 92 -30.22 2.23 -15.81
CA ARG A 92 -31.33 3.01 -15.26
C ARG A 92 -32.62 2.42 -15.85
N THR A 93 -33.34 1.66 -15.04
CA THR A 93 -34.71 1.24 -15.38
C THR A 93 -35.59 2.50 -15.52
N ARG A 94 -36.29 2.60 -16.64
CA ARG A 94 -37.26 3.66 -16.93
C ARG A 94 -38.65 3.23 -16.49
#